data_AF-A0A663FAQ4-F1
#
_entry.id   AF-A0A663FAQ4-F1
#
_cell.length_a   1.000
_cell.length_b   1.000
_cell.length_c   1.000
_cell.angle_alpha   90.00
_cell.angle_beta   90.00
_cell.angle_gamma   90.00
#
_symmetry.space_group_name_H-M   'P 1'
#
loop_
_entity.id
_entity.type
_entity.pdbx_description
1 polymer ?
#
loop_
_entity_poly.entity_id
_entity_poly.type
_entity_poly.pdbx_seq_one_letter_code
_entity_poly.pdbx_strand_id
1 'polypeptide(L)'
;MRNQIDLLATVTVLGVLEQAYFVLQVIYARRKYKISPPKTTGHPEFERIFRAQVNCSEYFPIFISLLWVAGIFLHQGVAAACGLLYLYTRFKYFQGYIVAAQGRLGPLYASAWLLWLLLGLAAVGLLAHFLLSPSSAWMAALARPLQPLGAW
;
A
#
# COMPACT_ATOMS: atom_id res chain seq x y z
N MET A 1 13.37 15.14 -13.49
CA MET A 1 12.21 14.23 -13.35
C MET A 1 12.59 12.85 -12.84
N ARG A 2 13.46 12.05 -13.48
CA ARG A 2 13.78 10.68 -13.00
C ARG A 2 14.29 10.63 -11.54
N ASN A 3 15.23 11.51 -11.17
CA ASN A 3 15.79 11.57 -9.81
C ASN A 3 14.79 12.05 -8.72
N GLN A 4 13.56 12.41 -9.10
CA GLN A 4 12.51 12.84 -8.16
C GLN A 4 11.53 11.71 -7.83
N ILE A 5 11.61 10.58 -8.55
CA ILE A 5 10.74 9.40 -8.36
C ILE A 5 11.51 8.07 -8.31
N ASP A 6 12.84 8.11 -8.39
CA ASP A 6 13.73 6.95 -8.46
C ASP A 6 13.65 6.08 -7.20
N LEU A 7 13.59 6.69 -6.02
CA LEU A 7 13.42 5.96 -4.76
C LEU A 7 12.04 5.30 -4.68
N LEU A 8 10.98 6.00 -5.11
CA LEU A 8 9.61 5.45 -5.11
C LEU A 8 9.49 4.28 -6.09
N ALA A 9 10.06 4.42 -7.29
CA ALA A 9 10.11 3.38 -8.30
C ALA A 9 10.90 2.15 -7.80
N THR A 10 12.03 2.38 -7.12
CA THR A 10 12.84 1.30 -6.52
C THR A 10 12.02 0.53 -5.48
N VAL A 11 11.36 1.23 -4.55
CA VAL A 11 10.51 0.59 -3.53
C VAL A 11 9.32 -0.14 -4.18
N THR A 12 8.76 0.42 -5.25
CA THR A 12 7.68 -0.23 -6.03
C THR A 12 8.15 -1.56 -6.61
N VAL A 13 9.33 -1.61 -7.24
CA VAL A 13 9.91 -2.86 -7.79
C VAL A 13 10.18 -3.87 -6.68
N LEU A 14 10.73 -3.44 -5.55
CA LEU A 14 10.93 -4.31 -4.39
C LEU A 14 9.61 -4.91 -3.88
N GLY A 15 8.54 -4.11 -3.84
CA GLY A 15 7.22 -4.59 -3.47
C GLY A 15 6.65 -5.61 -4.47
N VAL A 16 6.87 -5.41 -5.76
CA VAL A 16 6.49 -6.41 -6.79
C VAL A 16 7.26 -7.72 -6.60
N LEU A 17 8.56 -7.65 -6.32
CA LEU A 17 9.38 -8.83 -6.04
C LEU A 17 8.92 -9.58 -4.79
N GLU A 18 8.55 -8.86 -3.72
CA GLU A 18 7.97 -9.44 -2.52
C GLU A 18 6.65 -10.17 -2.82
N GLN A 19 5.74 -9.54 -3.58
CA GLN A 19 4.47 -10.14 -3.98
C GLN A 19 4.68 -11.40 -4.84
N ALA A 20 5.65 -11.36 -5.76
CA ALA A 20 6.03 -12.52 -6.57
C ALA A 20 6.56 -13.66 -5.68
N TYR A 21 7.38 -13.35 -4.67
CA TYR A 21 7.84 -14.33 -3.68
C TYR A 21 6.67 -14.98 -2.95
N PHE A 22 5.69 -14.22 -2.45
CA PHE A 22 4.51 -14.79 -1.78
C PHE A 22 3.68 -15.71 -2.70
N VAL A 23 3.52 -15.34 -3.97
CA VAL A 23 2.86 -16.19 -4.97
C VAL A 23 3.61 -17.51 -5.16
N LEU A 24 4.94 -17.48 -5.25
CA LEU A 24 5.75 -18.69 -5.36
C LEU A 24 5.61 -19.59 -4.12
N GLN A 25 5.50 -19.01 -2.92
CA GLN A 25 5.24 -19.78 -1.69
C GLN A 25 3.88 -20.51 -1.74
N VAL A 26 2.83 -19.86 -2.26
CA VAL A 26 1.53 -20.50 -2.47
C VAL A 26 1.63 -21.64 -3.49
N ILE A 27 2.34 -21.44 -4.61
CA ILE A 27 2.55 -22.48 -5.63
C ILE A 27 3.26 -23.69 -5.02
N TYR A 28 4.31 -23.47 -4.23
CA TYR A 28 5.02 -24.53 -3.53
C TYR A 28 4.10 -25.27 -2.54
N ALA A 29 3.31 -24.53 -1.74
CA ALA A 29 2.36 -25.11 -0.81
C ALA A 29 1.30 -25.97 -1.52
N ARG A 30 0.77 -25.52 -2.67
CA ARG A 30 -0.17 -26.31 -3.48
C ARG A 30 0.42 -27.67 -3.87
N ARG A 31 1.69 -27.70 -4.28
CA ARG A 31 2.39 -28.95 -4.62
C ARG A 31 2.59 -29.83 -3.38
N LYS A 32 3.09 -29.24 -2.29
CA LYS A 32 3.37 -29.95 -1.02
C LYS A 32 2.13 -30.62 -0.43
N TYR A 33 1.01 -29.89 -0.35
CA TYR A 33 -0.23 -30.38 0.25
C TYR A 33 -1.23 -30.93 -0.78
N LYS A 34 -0.83 -31.07 -2.05
CA LYS A 34 -1.64 -31.61 -3.16
C LYS A 34 -2.98 -30.89 -3.33
N ILE A 35 -3.00 -29.56 -3.19
CA ILE A 35 -4.19 -28.72 -3.32
C ILE A 35 -4.25 -28.12 -4.74
N SER A 36 -4.89 -28.85 -5.65
CA SER A 36 -5.10 -28.39 -7.03
C SER A 36 -6.09 -27.23 -7.10
N PRO A 37 -5.85 -26.21 -7.95
CA PRO A 37 -6.88 -25.25 -8.33
C PRO A 37 -8.16 -25.95 -8.84
N PRO A 38 -9.37 -25.39 -8.63
CA PRO A 38 -9.66 -24.08 -8.06
C PRO A 38 -9.70 -24.05 -6.52
N LYS A 39 -9.36 -25.15 -5.83
CA LYS A 39 -9.49 -25.23 -4.36
C LYS A 39 -8.60 -24.22 -3.66
N THR A 40 -9.16 -23.57 -2.65
CA THR A 40 -8.48 -22.61 -1.75
C THR A 40 -8.56 -23.05 -0.28
N THR A 41 -9.12 -24.22 -0.02
CA THR A 41 -9.22 -24.87 1.30
C THR A 41 -8.54 -26.24 1.27
N GLY A 42 -8.09 -26.73 2.42
CA GLY A 42 -7.39 -28.00 2.55
C GLY A 42 -6.54 -28.08 3.82
N HIS A 43 -5.23 -28.30 3.67
CA HIS A 43 -4.34 -28.42 4.82
C HIS A 43 -4.23 -27.07 5.57
N PRO A 44 -4.30 -27.03 6.92
CA PRO A 44 -4.29 -25.76 7.67
C PRO A 44 -3.07 -24.88 7.39
N GLU A 45 -1.88 -25.46 7.16
CA GLU A 45 -0.69 -24.70 6.75
C GLU A 45 -0.82 -24.10 5.35
N PHE A 46 -1.43 -24.82 4.40
CA PHE A 46 -1.71 -24.28 3.07
C PHE A 46 -2.65 -23.09 3.17
N GLU A 47 -3.73 -23.22 3.95
CA GLU A 47 -4.70 -22.14 4.11
C GLU A 47 -4.05 -20.89 4.72
N ARG A 48 -3.16 -21.03 5.72
CA ARG A 48 -2.42 -19.89 6.27
C ARG A 48 -1.52 -19.22 5.24
N ILE A 49 -0.74 -20.00 4.47
CA ILE A 49 0.13 -19.47 3.40
C ILE A 49 -0.71 -18.73 2.35
N PHE A 50 -1.82 -19.33 1.92
CA PHE A 50 -2.74 -18.74 0.96
C PHE A 50 -3.37 -17.45 1.48
N ARG A 51 -3.89 -17.45 2.72
CA ARG A 51 -4.48 -16.25 3.35
C ARG A 51 -3.47 -15.14 3.58
N ALA A 52 -2.22 -15.48 3.93
CA ALA A 52 -1.14 -14.50 4.07
C ALA A 52 -0.87 -13.79 2.73
N GLN A 53 -0.74 -14.56 1.63
CA GLN A 53 -0.50 -14.01 0.29
C GLN A 53 -1.67 -13.16 -0.20
N VAL A 54 -2.92 -13.62 -0.03
CA VAL A 54 -4.13 -12.87 -0.42
C VAL A 54 -4.19 -11.55 0.34
N ASN A 55 -3.98 -11.56 1.66
CA ASN A 55 -4.00 -10.31 2.44
C ASN A 55 -2.92 -9.32 1.98
N CYS A 56 -1.69 -9.77 1.76
CA CYS A 56 -0.64 -8.87 1.21
C CYS A 56 -1.06 -8.29 -0.14
N SER A 57 -1.73 -9.07 -0.98
CA SER A 57 -2.23 -8.65 -2.30
C SER A 57 -3.38 -7.64 -2.24
N GLU A 58 -4.29 -7.77 -1.29
CA GLU A 58 -5.38 -6.81 -1.07
C GLU A 58 -4.85 -5.43 -0.64
N TYR A 59 -3.79 -5.40 0.16
CA TYR A 59 -3.18 -4.15 0.64
C TYR A 59 -2.17 -3.54 -0.34
N PHE A 60 -1.63 -4.31 -1.28
CA PHE A 60 -0.59 -3.83 -2.18
C PHE A 60 -1.00 -2.61 -3.03
N PRO A 61 -2.21 -2.56 -3.63
CA PRO A 61 -2.67 -1.36 -4.34
C PRO A 61 -2.76 -0.13 -3.43
N ILE A 62 -3.28 -0.31 -2.20
CA ILE A 62 -3.39 0.77 -1.22
C ILE A 62 -2.01 1.31 -0.89
N PHE A 63 -1.05 0.43 -0.62
CA PHE A 63 0.34 0.79 -0.35
C PHE A 63 0.96 1.60 -1.50
N ILE A 64 0.87 1.11 -2.74
CA ILE A 64 1.43 1.78 -3.91
C ILE A 64 0.81 3.16 -4.09
N SER A 65 -0.52 3.29 -3.99
CA SER A 65 -1.19 4.59 -4.10
C SER A 65 -0.68 5.58 -3.06
N LEU A 66 -0.58 5.18 -1.79
CA LEU A 66 -0.12 6.07 -0.72
C LEU A 66 1.37 6.41 -0.83
N LEU A 67 2.22 5.44 -1.19
CA LEU A 67 3.65 5.66 -1.42
C LEU A 67 3.89 6.76 -2.46
N TRP A 68 3.21 6.66 -3.60
CA TRP A 68 3.38 7.60 -4.70
C TRP A 68 2.84 8.99 -4.37
N VAL A 69 1.64 9.07 -3.78
CA VAL A 69 1.05 10.37 -3.41
C VAL A 69 1.89 11.05 -2.33
N ALA A 70 2.28 10.34 -1.27
CA ALA A 70 3.13 10.90 -0.21
C ALA A 70 4.50 11.33 -0.74
N GLY A 71 5.10 10.54 -1.64
CA GLY A 71 6.40 10.83 -2.22
C GLY A 71 6.41 12.03 -3.16
N ILE A 72 5.38 12.18 -3.99
CA ILE A 72 5.25 13.29 -4.95
C ILE A 72 4.82 14.59 -4.25
N PHE A 73 3.81 14.52 -3.38
CA PHE A 73 3.18 15.73 -2.82
C PHE A 73 3.83 16.22 -1.53
N LEU A 74 4.65 15.41 -0.86
CA LEU A 74 5.32 15.82 0.37
C LEU A 74 6.83 15.62 0.33
N HIS A 75 7.32 14.38 0.35
CA HIS A 75 8.76 14.14 0.37
C HIS A 75 9.15 12.72 -0.06
N GLN A 76 9.85 12.60 -1.21
CA GLN A 76 10.29 11.32 -1.77
C GLN A 76 11.04 10.44 -0.76
N GLY A 77 12.09 10.97 -0.11
CA GLY A 77 12.96 10.19 0.79
C GLY A 77 12.22 9.58 1.99
N VAL A 78 11.37 10.37 2.67
CA VAL A 78 10.56 9.91 3.81
C VAL A 78 9.55 8.84 3.36
N ALA A 79 8.86 9.06 2.25
CA ALA A 79 7.91 8.09 1.71
C ALA A 79 8.61 6.77 1.34
N ALA A 80 9.78 6.83 0.70
CA ALA A 80 10.58 5.65 0.38
C ALA A 80 11.05 4.89 1.63
N ALA A 81 11.53 5.59 2.66
CA ALA A 81 11.93 4.97 3.92
C ALA A 81 10.75 4.27 4.62
N CYS A 82 9.59 4.93 4.70
CA CYS A 82 8.36 4.32 5.21
C CYS A 82 7.94 3.11 4.38
N GLY A 83 8.08 3.19 3.05
CA GLY A 83 7.77 2.09 2.14
C GLY A 83 8.69 0.88 2.32
N LEU A 84 9.99 1.07 2.50
CA LEU A 84 10.92 -0.02 2.81
C LEU A 84 10.57 -0.71 4.14
N LEU A 85 10.25 0.07 5.18
CA LEU A 85 9.79 -0.47 6.45
C LEU A 85 8.46 -1.22 6.31
N TYR A 86 7.56 -0.72 5.45
CA TYR A 86 6.28 -1.38 5.19
C TYR A 86 6.50 -2.75 4.54
N LEU A 87 7.33 -2.83 3.50
CA LEU A 87 7.68 -4.11 2.87
C LEU A 87 8.34 -5.04 3.89
N TYR A 88 9.30 -4.57 4.69
CA TYR A 88 9.92 -5.39 5.73
C TYR A 88 8.88 -5.98 6.71
N THR A 89 7.94 -5.16 7.20
CA THR A 89 6.89 -5.63 8.11
C THR A 89 5.90 -6.57 7.42
N ARG A 90 5.63 -6.40 6.11
CA ARG A 90 4.83 -7.35 5.31
C ARG A 90 5.53 -8.69 5.12
N PHE A 91 6.83 -8.70 4.88
CA PHE A 91 7.62 -9.91 4.86
C PHE A 91 7.52 -10.64 6.22
N LYS A 92 7.70 -9.92 7.33
CA LYS A 92 7.56 -10.49 8.68
C LYS A 92 6.14 -10.95 9.00
N TYR A 93 5.12 -10.25 8.51
CA TYR A 93 3.71 -10.67 8.60
C TYR A 93 3.52 -12.02 7.91
N PHE A 94 4.00 -12.15 6.69
CA PHE A 94 3.89 -13.39 5.93
C PHE A 94 4.60 -14.54 6.65
N GLN A 95 5.88 -14.37 7.01
CA GLN A 95 6.67 -15.37 7.74
C GLN A 95 6.05 -15.77 9.09
N GLY A 96 5.50 -14.79 9.82
CA GLY A 96 4.81 -15.05 11.08
C GLY A 96 3.54 -15.87 10.87
N TYR A 97 2.75 -15.52 9.85
CA TYR A 97 1.46 -16.15 9.59
C TYR A 97 1.61 -17.61 9.11
N ILE A 98 2.63 -17.91 8.29
CA ILE A 98 2.85 -19.29 7.83
C ILE A 98 3.12 -20.24 9.02
N VAL A 99 3.84 -19.76 10.05
CA VAL A 99 4.13 -20.55 11.26
C VAL A 99 2.88 -20.66 12.13
N ALA A 100 2.29 -19.53 12.52
CA ALA A 100 1.12 -19.50 13.40
C ALA A 100 0.23 -18.29 13.14
N ALA A 101 -1.09 -18.45 13.31
CA ALA A 101 -2.04 -17.36 13.09
C ALA A 101 -1.76 -16.13 13.99
N GLN A 102 -1.24 -16.36 15.19
CA GLN A 102 -0.89 -15.34 16.18
C GLN A 102 0.42 -14.63 15.81
N GLY A 103 1.36 -15.33 15.15
CA GLY A 103 2.64 -14.77 14.69
C GLY A 103 2.49 -13.61 13.70
N ARG A 104 1.31 -13.48 13.09
CA ARG A 104 1.00 -12.40 12.14
C ARG A 104 0.71 -11.05 12.83
N LEU A 105 0.29 -11.02 14.09
CA LEU A 105 -0.36 -9.84 14.68
C LEU A 105 0.59 -8.65 14.87
N GLY A 106 1.77 -8.87 15.47
CA GLY A 106 2.75 -7.79 15.69
C GLY A 106 3.18 -7.12 14.37
N PRO A 107 3.66 -7.88 13.38
CA PRO A 107 3.99 -7.33 12.07
C PRO A 107 2.80 -6.71 11.33
N LEU A 108 1.59 -7.26 11.49
CA LEU A 108 0.37 -6.67 10.91
C LEU A 108 0.14 -5.26 11.44
N TYR A 109 0.18 -5.08 12.77
CA TYR A 109 0.00 -3.76 13.38
C TYR A 109 1.09 -2.78 12.96
N ALA A 110 2.35 -3.22 12.90
CA ALA A 110 3.45 -2.39 12.40
C ALA A 110 3.22 -1.95 10.95
N SER A 111 2.81 -2.87 10.07
CA SER A 111 2.51 -2.56 8.66
C SER A 111 1.31 -1.60 8.52
N ALA A 112 0.29 -1.73 9.38
CA ALA A 112 -0.87 -0.85 9.39
C ALA A 112 -0.49 0.57 9.84
N TRP A 113 0.33 0.70 10.89
CA TRP A 113 0.85 2.00 11.34
C TRP A 113 1.62 2.72 10.24
N LEU A 114 2.46 2.01 9.48
CA LEU A 114 3.21 2.59 8.37
C LEU A 114 2.30 3.04 7.22
N LEU A 115 1.21 2.31 6.95
CA LEU A 115 0.20 2.75 5.97
C LEU A 115 -0.52 4.01 6.44
N TRP A 116 -0.92 4.08 7.71
CA TRP A 116 -1.53 5.29 8.27
C TRP A 116 -0.58 6.49 8.25
N LEU A 117 0.71 6.26 8.49
CA LEU A 117 1.74 7.30 8.36
C LEU A 117 1.82 7.79 6.90
N LEU A 118 1.93 6.89 5.92
CA LEU A 118 1.94 7.26 4.50
C LEU A 118 0.67 8.01 4.10
N LEU A 119 -0.50 7.61 4.61
CA LEU A 119 -1.75 8.33 4.40
C LEU A 119 -1.71 9.75 4.98
N GLY A 120 -1.19 9.91 6.19
CA GLY A 120 -1.00 11.23 6.81
C GLY A 120 -0.07 12.12 5.98
N LEU A 121 1.06 11.58 5.52
CA LEU A 121 1.99 12.29 4.65
C LEU A 121 1.34 12.70 3.31
N ALA A 122 0.59 11.80 2.69
CA ALA A 122 -0.16 12.09 1.47
C ALA A 122 -1.21 13.20 1.68
N ALA A 123 -1.99 13.12 2.75
CA ALA A 123 -3.01 14.10 3.08
C ALA A 123 -2.41 15.48 3.35
N VAL A 124 -1.34 15.56 4.15
CA VAL A 124 -0.63 16.82 4.45
C VAL A 124 -0.05 17.43 3.17
N GLY A 125 0.58 16.63 2.30
CA GLY A 125 1.12 17.10 1.02
C GLY A 125 0.04 17.68 0.10
N LEU A 126 -1.10 16.98 -0.02
CA LEU A 126 -2.23 17.47 -0.82
C LEU A 126 -2.87 18.73 -0.21
N LEU A 127 -3.07 18.77 1.10
CA LEU A 127 -3.61 19.96 1.78
C LEU A 127 -2.70 21.17 1.59
N ALA A 128 -1.39 21.01 1.75
CA ALA A 128 -0.42 22.07 1.47
C ALA A 128 -0.51 22.55 0.02
N HIS A 129 -0.61 21.62 -0.94
CA HIS A 129 -0.77 21.95 -2.36
C HIS A 129 -2.02 22.79 -2.64
N PHE A 130 -3.18 22.42 -2.10
CA PHE A 130 -4.42 23.14 -2.38
C PHE A 130 -4.58 24.43 -1.56
N LEU A 131 -4.14 24.45 -0.30
CA LEU A 131 -4.33 25.59 0.60
C LEU A 131 -3.27 26.70 0.41
N LEU A 132 -2.03 26.33 0.06
CA LEU A 132 -0.90 27.28 0.02
C LEU A 132 -0.49 27.69 -1.40
N SER A 133 -1.01 27.03 -2.44
CA SER A 133 -0.68 27.39 -3.82
C SER A 133 -1.36 28.71 -4.25
N PRO A 134 -0.63 29.71 -4.76
CA PRO A 134 -1.14 31.06 -5.07
C PRO A 134 -2.27 31.12 -6.11
N SER A 135 -2.47 30.05 -6.90
CA SER A 135 -3.58 29.92 -7.83
C SER A 135 -4.75 29.16 -7.18
N SER A 136 -5.43 29.79 -6.24
CA SER A 136 -6.69 29.32 -5.66
C SER A 136 -7.86 29.43 -6.66
N ALA A 137 -7.63 29.07 -7.93
CA ALA A 137 -8.67 28.95 -8.96
C ALA A 137 -9.77 27.97 -8.54
N TRP A 138 -9.46 27.00 -7.67
CA TRP A 138 -10.44 26.09 -7.08
C TRP A 138 -11.35 26.77 -6.04
N MET A 139 -10.86 27.78 -5.29
CA MET A 139 -11.70 28.60 -4.42
C MET A 139 -12.68 29.44 -5.25
N ALA A 140 -12.22 29.99 -6.37
CA ALA A 140 -13.08 30.69 -7.33
C ALA A 140 -14.11 29.75 -8.00
N ALA A 141 -13.77 28.48 -8.23
CA ALA A 141 -14.68 27.47 -8.78
C ALA A 141 -15.73 26.99 -7.76
N LEU A 142 -15.36 26.85 -6.48
CA LEU A 142 -16.31 26.51 -5.40
C LEU A 142 -17.24 27.67 -5.03
N ALA A 143 -16.83 28.92 -5.29
CA ALA A 143 -17.66 30.12 -5.08
C ALA A 143 -18.66 30.38 -6.23
N ARG A 144 -18.57 29.67 -7.36
CA ARG A 144 -19.45 29.85 -8.53
C ARG A 144 -20.92 29.38 -8.41
N PRO A 145 -21.37 28.51 -7.49
CA PRO A 145 -22.77 28.05 -7.49
C PRO A 145 -23.76 29.00 -6.81
N LEU A 146 -23.37 30.25 -6.48
CA LEU A 146 -24.27 31.26 -5.88
C LEU A 146 -24.43 32.53 -6.73
N GLN A 147 -24.29 32.43 -8.07
CA GLN A 147 -24.91 33.45 -8.91
C GLN A 147 -26.39 33.10 -9.06
N PRO A 148 -27.33 33.94 -8.55
CA PRO A 148 -28.74 33.70 -8.80
C PRO A 148 -28.97 33.75 -10.31
N LEU A 149 -29.67 32.73 -10.83
CA LEU A 149 -30.27 32.76 -12.15
C LEU A 149 -31.29 33.90 -12.18
N GLY A 150 -30.82 35.12 -12.45
CA GLY A 150 -31.60 36.33 -12.35
C GLY A 150 -31.16 37.34 -13.39
N ALA A 151 -31.56 37.10 -14.63
CA ALA A 151 -32.03 38.13 -15.55
C ALA A 151 -32.55 37.44 -16.82
N TRP A 152 -33.80 37.75 -17.14
CA TRP A 152 -34.49 37.44 -18.39
C TRP A 152 -33.84 38.17 -19.56
#